data_AF-C6VZT7-F1
#
_entry.id   AF-C6VZT7-F1
#
_cell.length_a   1.000
_cell.length_b   1.000
_cell.length_c   1.000
_cell.angle_alpha   90.00
_cell.angle_beta   90.00
_cell.angle_gamma   90.00
#
_symmetry.space_group_name_H-M   'P 1'
#
loop_
_entity.id
_entity.type
_entity.pdbx_description
1 polymer ?
#
loop_
_entity_poly.entity_id
_entity_poly.type
_entity_poly.pdbx_seq_one_letter_code
_entity_poly.pdbx_strand_id
1 'polypeptide(L)'
;MVAAYNPFEILNLPMIRRITQHGNHFIVLQRFTWSGIKEGFGFMATPYKDEKSGKVHAAQLSGNEGKLLNLSADIEKITALINDPRYSLFLCTFREESWNKKMIKLYQRNMDILH
;
A
#
# COMPACT_ATOMS: atom_id res chain seq x y z
N MET A 1 4.69 14.88 22.82
CA MET A 1 4.45 14.64 21.38
C MET A 1 4.16 13.15 21.24
N VAL A 2 2.90 12.77 21.06
CA VAL A 2 2.59 11.36 20.79
C VAL A 2 2.97 11.13 19.34
N ALA A 3 4.09 10.44 19.10
CA ALA A 3 4.43 9.99 17.77
C ALA A 3 3.23 9.17 17.27
N ALA A 4 2.55 9.66 16.22
CA ALA A 4 1.45 8.95 15.62
C ALA A 4 1.97 7.56 15.21
N TYR A 5 1.55 6.53 15.94
CA TYR A 5 1.95 5.16 15.69
C TYR A 5 1.54 4.82 14.25
N ASN A 6 2.53 4.68 13.37
CA ASN A 6 2.32 4.20 12.02
C ASN A 6 2.56 2.68 12.03
N PRO A 7 1.51 1.85 12.05
CA PRO A 7 1.68 0.40 11.99
C PRO A 7 2.18 -0.08 10.62
N PHE A 8 2.26 0.80 9.62
CA PHE A 8 2.65 0.47 8.27
C PHE A 8 4.13 0.72 8.04
N GLU A 9 4.82 -0.30 7.54
CA GLU A 9 6.22 -0.20 7.16
C GLU A 9 6.37 0.56 5.84
N ILE A 10 7.35 1.46 5.73
CA ILE A 10 7.65 2.14 4.46
C ILE A 10 8.25 1.13 3.50
N LEU A 11 7.59 0.94 2.36
CA LEU A 11 8.01 0.01 1.32
C LEU A 11 9.36 0.47 0.74
N ASN A 12 10.33 -0.43 0.78
CA ASN A 12 11.65 -0.21 0.21
C ASN A 12 12.09 -1.40 -0.66
N LEU A 13 13.19 -1.24 -1.39
CA LEU A 13 13.69 -2.28 -2.30
C LEU A 13 14.01 -3.61 -1.59
N PRO A 14 14.67 -3.64 -0.41
CA PRO A 14 14.83 -4.88 0.36
C PRO A 14 13.50 -5.60 0.66
N MET A 15 12.44 -4.86 0.97
CA MET A 15 11.12 -5.46 1.22
C MET A 15 10.50 -6.04 -0.03
N ILE A 16 10.62 -5.37 -1.18
CA ILE A 16 10.18 -5.93 -2.48
C ILE A 16 10.87 -7.29 -2.74
N ARG A 17 12.18 -7.38 -2.50
CA ARG A 17 12.91 -8.65 -2.65
C ARG A 17 12.37 -9.73 -1.72
N ARG A 18 12.08 -9.41 -0.45
CA ARG A 18 11.48 -10.35 0.51
C ARG A 18 10.09 -10.80 0.07
N ILE A 19 9.25 -9.87 -0.39
CA ILE A 19 7.89 -10.16 -0.88
C ILE A 19 7.95 -11.19 -2.02
N THR A 20 8.84 -10.97 -2.99
CA THR A 20 9.07 -11.90 -4.11
C THR A 20 9.62 -13.25 -3.65
N GLN A 21 10.56 -13.26 -2.69
CA GLN A 21 11.09 -14.50 -2.10
C GLN A 21 10.03 -15.33 -1.37
N HIS A 22 9.01 -14.69 -0.79
CA HIS A 22 7.87 -15.36 -0.17
C HIS A 22 6.79 -15.82 -1.16
N GLY A 23 7.05 -15.71 -2.48
CA GLY A 23 6.17 -16.14 -3.55
C GLY A 23 5.02 -15.17 -3.85
N ASN A 24 5.09 -13.94 -3.34
CA ASN A 24 4.17 -12.89 -3.77
C ASN A 24 4.73 -12.25 -5.03
N HIS A 25 4.05 -12.39 -6.16
CA HIS A 25 4.49 -11.89 -7.45
C HIS A 25 3.72 -10.65 -7.91
N PHE A 26 2.64 -10.32 -7.22
CA PHE A 26 1.74 -9.23 -7.58
C PHE A 26 1.59 -8.27 -6.40
N ILE A 27 1.32 -7.00 -6.71
CA ILE A 27 1.06 -5.98 -5.71
C ILE A 27 -0.06 -5.06 -6.17
N VAL A 28 -1.03 -4.81 -5.31
CA VAL A 28 -2.03 -3.75 -5.54
C VAL A 28 -1.51 -2.50 -4.86
N LEU A 29 -1.24 -1.46 -5.66
CA LEU A 29 -0.99 -0.11 -5.17
C LEU A 29 -2.28 0.67 -5.18
N GLN A 30 -2.72 1.13 -4.02
CA GLN A 30 -3.91 1.97 -3.87
C GLN A 30 -3.54 3.31 -3.23
N ARG A 31 -4.27 4.36 -3.57
CA ARG A 31 -4.12 5.68 -2.93
C ARG A 31 -4.40 5.56 -1.44
N PHE A 32 -3.57 6.21 -0.65
CA PHE A 32 -3.67 6.18 0.80
C PHE A 32 -3.42 7.57 1.37
N THR A 33 -4.39 8.07 2.13
CA THR A 33 -4.28 9.37 2.81
C THR A 33 -3.90 9.12 4.26
N TRP A 34 -2.78 9.72 4.70
CA TRP A 34 -2.26 9.60 6.05
C TRP A 34 -1.79 10.96 6.56
N SER A 35 -1.94 11.20 7.87
CA SER A 35 -1.47 12.45 8.49
C SER A 35 0.04 12.63 8.29
N GLY A 36 0.44 13.82 7.85
CA GLY A 36 1.84 14.12 7.53
C GLY A 36 2.27 13.75 6.10
N ILE A 37 1.37 13.21 5.27
CA ILE A 37 1.63 12.94 3.85
C ILE A 37 0.71 13.83 3.02
N LYS A 38 1.31 14.48 2.02
CA LYS A 38 0.54 15.30 1.09
C LYS A 38 -0.50 14.44 0.36
N GLU A 39 -1.72 14.96 0.24
CA GLU A 39 -2.79 14.27 -0.45
C GLU A 39 -2.38 13.91 -1.90
N GLY A 40 -2.66 12.67 -2.31
CA GLY A 40 -2.28 12.14 -3.62
C GLY A 40 -0.83 11.63 -3.71
N PHE A 41 -0.03 11.76 -2.64
CA PHE A 41 1.35 11.27 -2.61
C PHE A 41 1.56 10.02 -1.75
N GLY A 42 0.55 9.60 -0.99
CA GLY A 42 0.56 8.37 -0.21
C GLY A 42 -0.04 7.19 -0.97
N PHE A 43 0.62 6.04 -0.90
CA PHE A 43 0.15 4.79 -1.48
C PHE A 43 0.28 3.64 -0.49
N MET A 44 -0.72 2.75 -0.48
CA MET A 44 -0.67 1.48 0.23
C MET A 44 -0.43 0.37 -0.79
N ALA A 45 0.52 -0.50 -0.50
CA ALA A 45 0.97 -1.58 -1.35
C ALA A 45 0.63 -2.91 -0.68
N THR A 46 -0.26 -3.70 -1.30
CA THR A 46 -0.73 -4.98 -0.75
C THR A 46 -0.24 -6.13 -1.63
N PRO A 47 0.63 -7.02 -1.12
CA PRO A 47 1.22 -8.11 -1.91
C PRO A 47 0.26 -9.29 -2.06
N TYR A 48 0.34 -9.96 -3.20
CA TYR A 48 -0.45 -11.14 -3.56
C TYR A 48 0.43 -12.21 -4.22
N LYS A 49 0.13 -13.48 -3.92
CA LYS A 49 0.75 -14.64 -4.57
C LYS A 49 0.25 -14.84 -5.98
N ASP A 50 -1.07 -14.79 -6.15
CA ASP A 50 -1.74 -15.00 -7.42
C ASP A 50 -2.35 -13.71 -7.98
N GLU A 51 -2.34 -13.61 -9.31
CA GLU A 51 -2.88 -12.45 -10.02
C GLU A 51 -4.40 -12.29 -9.78
N LYS A 52 -5.11 -13.41 -9.60
CA LYS A 52 -6.57 -13.43 -9.49
C LYS A 52 -7.02 -12.69 -8.23
N SER A 53 -6.45 -12.99 -7.08
CA SER A 53 -6.71 -12.29 -5.81
C SER A 53 -6.37 -10.80 -5.92
N GLY A 54 -5.26 -10.46 -6.56
CA GLY A 54 -4.88 -9.08 -6.83
C GLY A 54 -5.89 -8.35 -7.74
N LYS A 55 -6.39 -9.01 -8.79
CA LYS A 55 -7.44 -8.49 -9.69
C LYS A 55 -8.76 -8.28 -8.96
N VAL A 56 -9.16 -9.22 -8.09
CA VAL A 56 -10.37 -9.09 -7.26
C VAL A 56 -10.27 -7.86 -6.36
N HIS A 57 -9.13 -7.64 -5.70
CA HIS A 57 -8.92 -6.43 -4.91
C HIS A 57 -8.92 -5.17 -5.79
N ALA A 58 -8.16 -5.15 -6.88
CA ALA A 58 -8.11 -3.98 -7.78
C ALA A 58 -9.48 -3.63 -8.38
N ALA A 59 -10.34 -4.62 -8.64
CA ALA A 59 -11.70 -4.40 -9.14
C ALA A 59 -12.65 -3.78 -8.11
N GLN A 60 -12.31 -3.84 -6.81
CA GLN A 60 -13.05 -3.17 -5.75
C GLN A 60 -12.64 -1.70 -5.58
N LEU A 61 -11.57 -1.27 -6.25
CA LEU A 61 -11.08 0.11 -6.24
C LEU A 61 -11.68 0.85 -7.44
N SER A 62 -11.99 2.14 -7.27
CA SER A 62 -12.36 2.98 -8.40
C SER A 62 -11.16 3.13 -9.34
N GLY A 63 -11.39 3.43 -10.63
CA GLY A 63 -10.31 3.45 -11.65
C GLY A 63 -9.12 4.39 -11.35
N ASN A 64 -9.28 5.36 -10.45
CA ASN A 64 -8.23 6.29 -10.02
C ASN A 64 -7.68 6.00 -8.60
N GLU A 65 -8.20 4.97 -7.93
CA GLU A 65 -7.88 4.67 -6.53
C GLU A 65 -6.84 3.57 -6.38
N GLY A 66 -6.57 2.77 -7.41
CA GLY A 66 -5.45 1.84 -7.36
C GLY A 66 -5.28 0.98 -8.61
N LYS A 67 -4.18 0.22 -8.63
CA LYS A 67 -3.79 -0.62 -9.76
C LYS A 67 -3.02 -1.85 -9.30
N LEU A 68 -3.26 -2.98 -9.97
CA LEU A 68 -2.45 -4.18 -9.86
C LEU A 68 -1.17 -4.04 -10.70
N LEU A 69 -0.02 -4.32 -10.08
CA LEU A 69 1.28 -4.40 -10.74
C LEU A 69 1.88 -5.79 -10.56
N ASN A 70 2.68 -6.21 -11.53
CA ASN A 70 3.48 -7.43 -11.45
C ASN A 70 4.90 -7.06 -10.98
N LEU A 71 5.36 -7.64 -9.88
CA LEU A 71 6.65 -7.30 -9.28
C LEU A 71 7.84 -7.62 -10.19
N SER A 72 7.72 -8.58 -11.11
CA SER A 72 8.77 -8.91 -12.07
C SER A 72 8.71 -8.03 -13.32
N ALA A 73 7.52 -7.78 -13.86
CA ALA A 73 7.37 -7.00 -15.09
C ALA A 73 7.42 -5.48 -14.87
N ASP A 74 7.01 -5.00 -13.68
CA ASP A 74 6.94 -3.58 -13.33
C ASP A 74 8.03 -3.16 -12.31
N ILE A 75 9.06 -3.97 -12.09
CA ILE A 75 10.08 -3.73 -11.06
C ILE A 75 10.74 -2.35 -11.18
N GLU A 76 11.02 -1.90 -12.40
CA GLU A 76 11.64 -0.60 -12.67
C GLU A 76 10.72 0.55 -12.25
N LYS A 77 9.42 0.45 -12.54
CA LYS A 77 8.42 1.47 -12.16
C LYS A 77 8.23 1.52 -10.65
N ILE A 78 8.18 0.36 -10.00
CA ILE A 78 8.06 0.25 -8.55
C ILE A 78 9.32 0.83 -7.88
N THR A 79 10.49 0.53 -8.43
CA THR A 79 11.76 1.06 -7.94
C THR A 79 11.82 2.59 -8.08
N ALA A 80 11.39 3.11 -9.22
CA ALA A 80 11.29 4.56 -9.45
C ALA A 80 10.35 5.23 -8.44
N LEU A 81 9.18 4.62 -8.15
CA LEU A 81 8.23 5.11 -7.15
C LEU A 81 8.79 5.08 -5.73
N ILE A 82 9.51 4.02 -5.35
CA ILE A 82 10.15 3.88 -4.03
C ILE A 82 11.25 4.93 -3.84
N ASN A 83 11.99 5.25 -4.90
CA ASN A 83 13.12 6.18 -4.84
C ASN A 83 12.70 7.65 -4.99
N ASP A 84 11.46 7.94 -5.40
CA ASP A 84 10.96 9.30 -5.51
C ASP A 84 10.54 9.82 -4.12
N PRO A 85 11.26 10.82 -3.56
CA PRO A 85 11.00 11.32 -2.21
C PRO A 85 9.66 12.05 -2.09
N ARG A 86 8.99 12.35 -3.21
CA ARG A 86 7.66 12.95 -3.19
C ARG A 86 6.61 11.94 -2.77
N TYR A 87 6.82 10.66 -3.03
CA TYR A 87 5.84 9.60 -2.75
C TYR A 87 6.19 8.85 -1.46
N SER A 88 5.16 8.38 -0.78
CA SER A 88 5.29 7.53 0.39
C SER A 88 4.51 6.25 0.17
N LEU A 89 5.23 5.14 0.02
CA LEU A 89 4.65 3.82 -0.19
C LEU A 89 4.67 3.05 1.14
N PHE A 90 3.53 2.50 1.53
CA PHE A 90 3.36 1.72 2.75
C PHE A 90 3.09 0.27 2.40
N LEU A 91 3.77 -0.67 3.05
CA LEU A 91 3.49 -2.08 2.90
C LEU A 91 2.35 -2.49 3.83
N CYS A 92 1.33 -3.10 3.25
CA CYS A 92 0.29 -3.76 4.00
C CYS A 92 0.61 -5.24 4.17
N THR A 93 1.05 -5.65 5.37
CA THR A 93 1.38 -7.04 5.69
C THR A 93 0.22 -7.82 6.32
N PHE A 94 -0.90 -7.17 6.61
CA PHE A 94 -2.07 -7.80 7.21
C PHE A 94 -2.73 -8.77 6.22
N ARG A 95 -2.87 -10.04 6.64
CA ARG A 95 -3.40 -11.14 5.82
C ARG A 95 -4.92 -11.16 5.68
N GLU A 96 -5.65 -10.40 6.48
CA GLU A 96 -7.11 -10.40 6.47
C GLU A 96 -7.66 -9.25 5.62
N GLU A 97 -8.31 -9.60 4.51
CA GLU A 97 -8.95 -8.68 3.57
C GLU A 97 -9.98 -7.75 4.25
N SER A 98 -10.66 -8.26 5.29
CA SER A 98 -11.62 -7.49 6.11
C SER A 98 -10.95 -6.56 7.11
N TRP A 99 -9.73 -6.89 7.54
CA TRP A 99 -8.98 -6.11 8.52
C TRP A 99 -8.36 -4.87 7.89
N ASN A 100 -7.94 -4.95 6.63
CA ASN A 100 -7.51 -3.78 5.85
C ASN A 100 -8.62 -2.73 5.73
N LYS A 101 -9.82 -3.13 5.35
CA LYS A 101 -10.95 -2.19 5.22
C LYS A 101 -11.36 -1.58 6.56
N LYS A 102 -11.37 -2.37 7.64
CA LYS A 102 -11.67 -1.89 8.99
C LYS A 102 -10.58 -0.95 9.51
N MET A 103 -9.30 -1.28 9.36
CA MET A 103 -8.19 -0.45 9.81
C MET A 103 -8.06 0.83 8.99
N ILE A 104 -8.16 0.77 7.67
CA ILE A 104 -8.15 1.97 6.82
C ILE A 104 -9.29 2.91 7.25
N LYS A 105 -10.50 2.39 7.47
CA LYS A 105 -11.62 3.19 7.99
C LYS A 105 -11.39 3.70 9.42
N LEU A 106 -10.86 2.88 10.32
CA LEU A 106 -10.59 3.27 11.72
C LEU A 106 -9.53 4.36 11.81
N TYR A 107 -8.44 4.25 11.05
CA TYR A 107 -7.39 5.25 11.03
C TYR A 107 -7.80 6.51 10.28
N GLN A 108 -8.56 6.41 9.18
CA GLN A 108 -9.17 7.58 8.54
C GLN A 108 -10.14 8.30 9.50
N ARG A 109 -10.96 7.55 10.24
CA ARG A 109 -11.97 8.11 11.16
C ARG A 109 -11.38 8.68 12.45
N ASN A 110 -10.29 8.14 12.96
CA ASN A 110 -9.60 8.70 14.13
C ASN A 110 -8.87 10.03 13.85
N MET A 111 -8.79 10.47 12.58
CA MET A 111 -8.28 11.81 12.24
C MET A 111 -9.35 12.92 12.30
N ASP A 112 -10.63 12.59 12.51
CA ASP A 112 -11.72 13.56 12.65
C ASP A 112 -11.90 14.07 14.10
N ILE A 113 -11.17 13.54 15.08
CA ILE A 113 -11.34 13.85 16.52
C ILE A 113 -10.16 14.66 17.08
N LEU A 114 -9.52 15.49 16.25
CA LEU A 114 -8.50 16.46 16.70
C LEU A 114 -8.81 17.90 16.26
N HIS A 115 -10.09 18.21 16.04
CA HIS A 115 -10.58 19.58 15.92
C HIS A 115 -11.26 20.04 17.22
#